data_AF-A0A545B1D0-F1
#
_entry.id   AF-A0A545B1D0-F1
#
_cell.length_a   1.000
_cell.length_b   1.000
_cell.length_c   1.000
_cell.angle_alpha   90.00
_cell.angle_beta   90.00
_cell.angle_gamma   90.00
#
_symmetry.space_group_name_H-M   'P 1'
#
loop_
_entity.id
_entity.type
_entity.pdbx_description
1 polymer ?
#
loop_
_entity_poly.entity_id
_entity_poly.type
_entity_poly.pdbx_seq_one_letter_code
_entity_poly.pdbx_strand_id
1 'polypeptide(L)'
;MTTDLARSRGRLDQPREHRRRLPRVDADAFGRLSERVAQFLGTGNFIIIQTFIVIVWVTINIFAVHLRWDPYPFILLNLAFSTQSAYAAPLILLAQNRQADRDRIGLEEDRLRAQAAKADTEYLARELAALRLAINEVATREYLRTELGRLVEDLKEAPEAEAELTRPPSETRRADRRGGSPDGRRDDGRRAKLTR
;
A
#
# COMPACT_ATOMS: atom_id res chain seq x y z
N MET A 1 -9.82 -36.40 -57.22
CA MET A 1 -9.80 -35.02 -57.77
C MET A 1 -10.73 -34.18 -56.90
N THR A 2 -10.25 -33.83 -55.71
CA THR A 2 -11.01 -33.16 -54.64
C THR A 2 -10.71 -31.68 -54.68
N THR A 3 -11.77 -30.88 -54.73
CA THR A 3 -11.77 -29.42 -54.83
C THR A 3 -11.33 -28.78 -53.50
N ASP A 4 -10.17 -28.13 -53.52
CA ASP A 4 -9.69 -27.28 -52.42
C ASP A 4 -10.27 -25.86 -52.58
N LEU A 5 -11.46 -25.63 -52.01
CA LEU A 5 -12.12 -24.31 -51.94
C LEU A 5 -11.98 -23.72 -50.52
N ALA A 6 -10.81 -23.84 -49.90
CA ALA A 6 -10.62 -23.42 -48.51
C ALA A 6 -9.49 -22.39 -48.33
N ARG A 7 -9.41 -21.35 -49.17
CA ARG A 7 -8.51 -20.22 -48.86
C ARG A 7 -8.82 -18.91 -49.58
N SER A 8 -9.90 -18.21 -49.22
CA SER A 8 -9.91 -16.73 -49.18
C SER A 8 -11.22 -16.18 -48.63
N ARG A 9 -11.42 -16.25 -47.31
CA ARG A 9 -12.34 -15.33 -46.62
C ARG A 9 -11.48 -14.23 -46.01
N GLY A 10 -11.34 -13.14 -46.76
CA GLY A 10 -10.72 -11.92 -46.28
C GLY A 10 -11.39 -11.47 -44.99
N ARG A 11 -10.61 -11.43 -43.91
CA ARG A 11 -11.02 -10.94 -42.60
C ARG A 11 -11.36 -9.46 -42.74
N LEU A 12 -12.66 -9.16 -42.74
CA LEU A 12 -13.24 -7.82 -42.79
C LEU A 12 -13.28 -7.14 -41.40
N ASP A 13 -12.59 -7.71 -40.41
CA ASP A 13 -12.73 -7.34 -39.00
C ASP A 13 -11.56 -6.48 -38.47
N GLN A 14 -10.74 -5.93 -39.36
CA GLN A 14 -9.73 -4.95 -38.96
C GLN A 14 -10.26 -3.55 -39.32
N PRO A 15 -10.66 -2.73 -38.34
CA PRO A 15 -10.97 -1.35 -38.61
C PRO A 15 -9.70 -0.70 -39.14
N ARG A 16 -9.71 -0.32 -40.42
CA ARG A 16 -8.65 0.49 -41.02
C ARG A 16 -8.65 1.84 -40.32
N GLU A 17 -7.80 1.99 -39.31
CA GLU A 17 -7.50 3.30 -38.73
C GLU A 17 -6.89 4.18 -39.83
N HIS A 18 -7.73 5.02 -40.42
CA HIS A 18 -7.28 6.16 -41.20
C HIS A 18 -6.58 7.11 -40.23
N ARG A 19 -5.27 6.90 -40.04
CA ARG A 19 -4.39 7.79 -39.27
C ARG A 19 -4.28 9.09 -40.04
N ARG A 20 -5.28 9.96 -39.84
CA ARG A 20 -5.35 11.31 -40.39
C ARG A 20 -4.10 12.04 -39.90
N ARG A 21 -3.09 12.17 -40.76
CA ARG A 21 -1.87 12.94 -40.48
C ARG A 21 -2.26 14.41 -40.48
N LEU A 22 -2.80 14.87 -39.36
CA LEU A 22 -2.91 16.29 -39.07
C LEU A 22 -1.49 16.87 -39.08
N PRO A 23 -1.27 18.07 -39.64
CA PRO A 23 0.00 18.75 -39.52
C PRO A 23 0.37 18.82 -38.03
N ARG A 24 1.54 18.25 -37.67
CA ARG A 24 2.09 18.38 -36.33
C ARG A 24 2.44 19.84 -36.12
N VAL A 25 1.49 20.60 -35.60
CA VAL A 25 1.76 21.86 -34.94
C VAL A 25 2.81 21.54 -33.88
N ASP A 26 3.97 22.20 -33.91
CA ASP A 26 5.16 21.89 -33.10
C ASP A 26 4.85 21.90 -31.60
N ALA A 27 4.37 20.76 -31.07
CA ALA A 27 3.84 20.63 -29.71
C ALA A 27 4.85 21.07 -28.64
N ASP A 28 6.15 20.99 -28.96
CA ASP A 28 7.27 21.40 -28.11
C ASP A 28 7.48 22.92 -28.07
N ALA A 29 7.37 23.62 -29.20
CA ALA A 29 7.47 25.08 -29.23
C ALA A 29 6.27 25.74 -28.53
N PHE A 30 5.07 25.22 -28.82
CA PHE A 30 3.84 25.65 -28.13
C PHE A 30 3.83 25.24 -26.65
N GLY A 31 4.45 24.11 -26.29
CA GLY A 31 4.57 23.68 -24.90
C GLY A 31 5.37 24.65 -24.04
N ARG A 32 6.53 25.11 -24.54
CA ARG A 32 7.36 26.10 -23.85
C ARG A 32 6.69 27.47 -23.76
N LEU A 33 5.98 27.89 -24.81
CA LEU A 33 5.22 29.14 -24.78
C LEU A 33 4.07 29.07 -23.76
N SER A 34 3.33 27.95 -23.75
CA SER A 34 2.20 27.74 -22.84
C SER A 34 2.64 27.71 -21.38
N GLU A 35 3.80 27.11 -21.08
CA GLU A 35 4.35 27.09 -19.73
C GLU A 35 4.67 28.50 -19.21
N ARG A 36 5.28 29.34 -20.06
CA ARG A 36 5.54 30.74 -19.73
C ARG A 36 4.25 31.55 -19.57
N VAL A 37 3.28 31.34 -20.46
CA VAL A 37 1.97 32.02 -20.39
C VAL A 37 1.21 31.59 -19.14
N ALA A 38 1.23 30.30 -18.77
CA ALA A 38 0.59 29.79 -17.56
C ALA A 38 1.19 30.41 -16.29
N GLN A 39 2.52 30.48 -16.20
CA GLN A 39 3.22 31.15 -15.09
C GLN A 39 2.91 32.65 -15.05
N PHE A 40 2.77 33.29 -16.21
CA PHE A 40 2.46 34.71 -16.33
C PHE A 40 1.01 35.04 -15.95
N LEU A 41 0.03 34.27 -16.42
CA LEU A 41 -1.41 34.45 -16.14
C LEU A 41 -1.78 34.05 -14.71
N GLY A 42 -1.06 33.10 -14.10
CA GLY A 42 -1.27 32.70 -12.70
C GLY A 42 -0.74 33.69 -11.67
N THR A 43 0.07 34.66 -12.09
CA THR A 43 0.67 35.67 -11.20
C THR A 43 -0.16 36.95 -11.23
N GLY A 44 -0.47 37.55 -10.07
CA GLY A 44 -1.21 38.82 -9.97
C GLY A 44 -0.57 40.00 -10.72
N ASN A 45 0.71 39.88 -11.10
CA ASN A 45 1.45 40.85 -11.90
C ASN A 45 0.86 41.08 -13.30
N PHE A 46 0.20 40.08 -13.91
CA PHE A 46 -0.42 40.26 -15.23
C PHE A 46 -1.47 41.37 -15.23
N ILE A 47 -2.34 41.37 -14.22
CA ILE A 47 -3.41 42.36 -14.08
C ILE A 47 -2.82 43.76 -13.90
N ILE A 48 -1.78 43.90 -13.09
CA ILE A 48 -1.12 45.20 -12.86
C ILE A 48 -0.53 45.77 -14.15
N ILE A 49 0.22 44.96 -14.90
CA ILE A 49 0.83 45.36 -16.18
C ILE A 49 -0.25 45.69 -17.21
N GLN A 50 -1.29 44.86 -17.31
CA GLN A 50 -2.41 45.06 -18.24
C GLN A 50 -3.16 46.37 -17.94
N THR A 51 -3.47 46.64 -16.67
CA THR A 51 -4.10 47.89 -16.24
C THR A 51 -3.24 49.10 -16.58
N PHE A 52 -1.93 49.02 -16.35
CA PHE A 52 -1.01 50.09 -16.70
C PHE A 52 -0.99 50.38 -18.20
N ILE A 53 -0.91 49.33 -19.04
CA ILE A 53 -0.95 49.47 -20.50
C ILE A 53 -2.25 50.13 -20.96
N VAL A 54 -3.40 49.72 -20.42
CA VAL A 54 -4.70 50.31 -20.76
C VAL A 54 -4.75 51.80 -20.38
N ILE A 55 -4.27 52.17 -19.18
CA ILE A 55 -4.24 53.57 -18.73
C ILE A 55 -3.36 54.41 -19.65
N VAL A 56 -2.15 53.94 -19.97
CA VAL A 56 -1.22 54.65 -20.88
C VAL A 56 -1.85 54.81 -22.25
N TRP A 57 -2.49 53.76 -22.78
CA TRP A 57 -3.12 53.78 -24.09
C TRP A 57 -4.28 54.77 -24.17
N VAL A 58 -5.17 54.78 -23.17
CA VAL A 58 -6.27 55.74 -23.05
C VAL A 58 -5.72 57.16 -22.95
N THR A 59 -4.67 57.38 -22.17
CA THR A 59 -4.02 58.68 -22.02
C THR A 59 -3.46 59.20 -23.35
N ILE A 60 -2.72 58.37 -24.08
CA ILE A 60 -2.20 58.71 -25.42
C ILE A 60 -3.35 59.04 -26.38
N ASN A 61 -4.43 58.26 -26.35
CA ASN A 61 -5.59 58.50 -27.21
C ASN A 61 -6.25 59.86 -26.90
N ILE A 62 -6.43 60.22 -25.63
CA ILE A 62 -6.95 61.55 -25.23
C ILE A 62 -6.05 62.67 -25.75
N PHE A 63 -4.73 62.54 -25.64
CA PHE A 63 -3.79 63.53 -26.21
C PHE A 63 -3.85 63.58 -27.74
N ALA A 64 -4.08 62.45 -28.41
CA ALA A 64 -4.26 62.39 -29.86
C ALA A 64 -5.58 63.03 -30.34
N VAL A 65 -6.62 63.03 -29.50
CA VAL A 65 -7.88 63.75 -29.75
C VAL A 65 -7.66 65.26 -29.79
N HIS A 66 -6.79 65.79 -28.92
CA HIS A 66 -6.39 67.21 -28.98
C HIS A 66 -5.68 67.57 -30.30
N LEU A 67 -5.05 66.60 -30.96
CA LEU A 67 -4.46 66.74 -32.31
C LEU A 67 -5.46 66.46 -33.46
N ARG A 68 -6.76 66.28 -33.17
CA ARG A 68 -7.83 65.91 -34.12
C ARG A 68 -7.62 64.56 -34.83
N TRP A 69 -6.78 63.67 -34.30
CA TRP A 69 -6.48 62.37 -34.92
C TRP A 69 -7.68 61.39 -34.82
N ASP A 70 -8.49 61.47 -33.77
CA ASP A 70 -9.72 60.65 -33.59
C ASP A 70 -10.83 61.43 -32.85
N PRO A 71 -11.59 62.30 -33.53
CA PRO A 71 -12.71 63.03 -32.92
C PRO A 71 -13.82 62.08 -32.42
N TYR A 72 -14.53 62.48 -31.36
CA TYR A 72 -15.63 61.68 -30.77
C TYR A 72 -16.63 61.17 -31.82
N PRO A 73 -16.99 59.87 -31.87
CA PRO A 73 -16.78 58.80 -30.88
C PRO A 73 -15.59 57.90 -31.24
N PHE A 74 -14.55 57.86 -30.40
CA PHE A 74 -13.24 57.21 -30.62
C PHE A 74 -13.31 55.85 -31.33
N ILE A 75 -13.32 55.86 -32.67
CA ILE A 75 -13.66 54.66 -33.47
C ILE A 75 -12.46 53.71 -33.47
N LEU A 76 -11.25 54.26 -33.49
CA LEU A 76 -10.01 53.50 -33.53
C LEU A 76 -9.74 52.83 -32.19
N LEU A 77 -10.06 53.51 -31.08
CA LEU A 77 -9.95 52.95 -29.74
C LEU A 77 -10.87 51.73 -29.57
N ASN A 78 -12.13 51.87 -29.96
CA ASN A 78 -13.10 50.79 -29.89
C ASN A 78 -12.74 49.64 -30.84
N LEU A 79 -12.25 49.92 -32.04
CA LEU A 79 -11.83 48.90 -32.99
C LEU A 79 -10.62 48.11 -32.47
N ALA A 80 -9.65 48.80 -31.87
CA ALA A 80 -8.49 48.16 -31.24
C ALA A 80 -8.91 47.24 -30.09
N PHE A 81 -9.78 47.71 -29.18
CA PHE A 81 -10.27 46.90 -28.06
C PHE A 81 -11.12 45.71 -28.52
N SER A 82 -11.94 45.91 -29.55
CA SER A 82 -12.75 44.84 -30.16
C SER A 82 -11.86 43.75 -30.77
N THR A 83 -10.81 44.16 -31.49
CA THR A 83 -9.82 43.23 -32.04
C THR A 83 -9.05 42.53 -30.92
N GLN A 84 -8.74 43.25 -29.82
CA GLN A 84 -8.06 42.70 -28.66
C GLN A 84 -8.83 41.53 -28.04
N SER A 85 -10.12 41.73 -27.83
CA SER A 85 -11.03 40.71 -27.32
C SER A 85 -11.17 39.55 -28.31
N ALA A 86 -11.23 39.83 -29.61
CA ALA A 86 -11.36 38.82 -30.65
C ALA A 86 -10.13 37.89 -30.74
N TYR A 87 -8.90 38.41 -30.60
CA TYR A 87 -7.70 37.55 -30.63
C TYR A 87 -7.44 36.84 -29.30
N ALA A 88 -7.96 37.36 -28.18
CA ALA A 88 -7.79 36.73 -26.87
C ALA A 88 -8.50 35.37 -26.80
N ALA A 89 -9.71 35.26 -27.36
CA ALA A 89 -10.51 34.03 -27.35
C ALA A 89 -9.77 32.79 -27.89
N PRO A 90 -9.15 32.79 -29.08
CA PRO A 90 -8.42 31.62 -29.58
C PRO A 90 -7.17 31.29 -28.77
N LEU A 91 -6.47 32.30 -28.22
CA LEU A 91 -5.31 32.11 -27.36
C LEU A 91 -5.69 31.44 -26.03
N ILE A 92 -6.80 31.87 -25.44
CA ILE A 92 -7.37 31.27 -24.23
C ILE A 92 -7.82 29.84 -24.52
N LEU A 93 -8.49 29.59 -25.65
CA LEU A 93 -8.94 28.25 -26.06
C LEU A 93 -7.77 27.28 -26.21
N LEU A 94 -6.65 27.73 -26.79
CA LEU A 94 -5.42 26.94 -26.89
C LEU A 94 -4.81 26.65 -25.52
N ALA A 95 -4.79 27.63 -24.62
CA ALA A 95 -4.32 27.44 -23.25
C ALA A 95 -5.20 26.46 -22.47
N GLN A 96 -6.53 26.56 -22.62
CA GLN A 96 -7.52 25.70 -21.97
C GLN A 96 -7.43 24.25 -22.46
N ASN A 97 -7.26 24.01 -23.77
CA ASN A 97 -7.09 22.66 -24.30
C ASN A 97 -5.89 21.96 -23.67
N ARG A 98 -4.76 22.67 -23.50
CA ARG A 98 -3.58 22.11 -22.85
C ARG A 98 -3.77 21.85 -21.36
N GLN A 99 -4.51 22.72 -20.67
CA GLN A 99 -4.84 22.49 -19.26
C GLN A 99 -5.71 21.23 -19.12
N ALA A 100 -6.74 21.09 -19.96
CA ALA A 100 -7.62 19.92 -19.98
C ALA A 100 -6.85 18.62 -20.31
N ASP A 101 -5.87 18.68 -21.21
CA ASP A 101 -5.01 17.53 -21.54
C ASP A 101 -4.14 17.11 -20.34
N ARG A 102 -3.53 18.07 -19.62
CA ARG A 102 -2.76 17.78 -18.39
C ARG A 102 -3.66 17.23 -17.28
N ASP A 103 -4.81 17.86 -17.06
CA ASP A 103 -5.76 17.44 -16.03
C ASP A 103 -6.27 16.02 -16.31
N ARG A 104 -6.49 15.68 -17.59
CA ARG A 104 -6.85 14.32 -18.01
C ARG A 104 -5.77 13.30 -17.66
N ILE A 105 -4.50 13.58 -17.97
CA ILE A 105 -3.38 12.68 -17.64
C ILE A 105 -3.29 12.50 -16.12
N GLY A 106 -3.41 13.60 -15.36
CA GLY A 106 -3.42 13.55 -13.89
C GLY A 106 -4.54 12.68 -13.33
N LEU A 107 -5.75 12.79 -13.89
CA LEU A 107 -6.90 11.97 -13.49
C LEU A 107 -6.72 10.48 -13.84
N GLU A 108 -6.09 10.17 -14.97
CA GLU A 108 -5.79 8.79 -15.35
C GLU A 108 -4.75 8.16 -14.41
N GLU A 109 -3.69 8.90 -14.06
CA GLU A 109 -2.71 8.46 -13.05
C GLU A 109 -3.34 8.26 -11.66
N ASP A 110 -4.17 9.19 -11.22
CA ASP A 110 -4.83 9.11 -9.91
C ASP A 110 -5.77 7.89 -9.84
N ARG A 111 -6.50 7.59 -10.92
CA ARG A 111 -7.30 6.37 -11.04
C ARG A 111 -6.47 5.11 -10.93
N LEU A 112 -5.32 5.04 -11.59
CA LEU A 112 -4.42 3.89 -11.50
C LEU A 112 -3.86 3.72 -10.08
N ARG A 113 -3.46 4.82 -9.44
CA ARG A 113 -3.01 4.81 -8.04
C ARG A 113 -4.11 4.35 -7.09
N ALA A 114 -5.34 4.84 -7.27
CA ALA A 114 -6.49 4.42 -6.47
C ALA A 114 -6.81 2.92 -6.65
N GLN A 115 -6.70 2.39 -7.86
CA GLN A 115 -6.86 0.96 -8.12
C GLN A 115 -5.77 0.12 -7.45
N ALA A 116 -4.50 0.54 -7.53
CA ALA A 116 -3.39 -0.13 -6.87
C ALA A 116 -3.55 -0.11 -5.35
N ALA A 117 -3.85 1.06 -4.76
CA ALA A 117 -4.10 1.18 -3.32
C ALA A 117 -5.26 0.28 -2.86
N LYS A 118 -6.33 0.20 -3.66
CA LYS A 118 -7.44 -0.73 -3.37
C LYS A 118 -6.96 -2.18 -3.36
N ALA A 119 -6.20 -2.61 -4.38
CA ALA A 119 -5.67 -3.96 -4.46
C ALA A 119 -4.74 -4.28 -3.27
N ASP A 120 -3.87 -3.35 -2.87
CA ASP A 120 -3.00 -3.51 -1.70
C ASP A 120 -3.80 -3.67 -0.41
N THR A 121 -4.87 -2.88 -0.23
CA THR A 121 -5.74 -3.03 0.95
C THR A 121 -6.49 -4.36 0.95
N GLU A 122 -6.96 -4.84 -0.22
CA GLU A 122 -7.58 -6.15 -0.32
C GLU A 122 -6.60 -7.29 -0.04
N TYR A 123 -5.35 -7.15 -0.50
CA TYR A 123 -4.28 -8.10 -0.22
C TYR A 123 -3.97 -8.16 1.28
N LEU A 124 -3.73 -7.01 1.91
CA LEU A 124 -3.49 -6.93 3.35
C LEU A 124 -4.67 -7.46 4.18
N ALA A 125 -5.91 -7.21 3.75
CA ALA A 125 -7.09 -7.75 4.43
C ALA A 125 -7.18 -9.28 4.35
N ARG A 126 -6.82 -9.87 3.19
CA ARG A 126 -6.76 -11.34 3.04
C ARG A 126 -5.64 -11.94 3.87
N GLU A 127 -4.47 -11.32 3.87
CA GLU A 127 -3.33 -11.78 4.67
C GLU A 127 -3.63 -11.70 6.17
N LEU A 128 -4.26 -10.61 6.62
CA LEU A 128 -4.70 -10.46 8.01
C LEU A 128 -5.77 -11.51 8.39
N ALA A 129 -6.70 -11.82 7.48
CA ALA A 129 -7.69 -12.87 7.71
C ALA A 129 -7.06 -14.26 7.82
N ALA A 130 -6.10 -14.57 6.95
CA ALA A 130 -5.34 -15.82 6.99
C ALA A 130 -4.49 -15.92 8.28
N LEU A 131 -3.80 -14.85 8.64
CA LEU A 131 -3.03 -14.76 9.89
C LEU A 131 -3.93 -14.95 11.12
N ARG A 132 -5.13 -14.34 11.13
CA ARG A 132 -6.10 -14.49 12.21
C ARG A 132 -6.57 -15.93 12.37
N LEU A 133 -6.81 -16.64 11.26
CA LEU A 133 -7.20 -18.05 11.26
C LEU A 133 -6.07 -18.93 11.82
N ALA A 134 -4.84 -18.74 11.33
CA ALA A 134 -3.66 -19.47 11.82
C ALA A 134 -3.40 -19.24 13.32
N ILE A 135 -3.55 -18.01 13.80
CA ILE A 135 -3.44 -17.70 15.24
C ILE A 135 -4.57 -18.37 16.03
N ASN A 136 -5.80 -18.41 15.52
CA ASN A 136 -6.92 -19.04 16.23
C ASN A 136 -6.71 -20.55 16.38
N GLU A 137 -6.18 -21.22 15.36
CA GLU A 137 -5.85 -22.65 15.41
C GLU A 137 -4.75 -22.96 16.45
N VAL A 138 -3.67 -22.16 16.49
CA VAL A 138 -2.52 -22.39 17.39
C VAL A 138 -2.77 -21.88 18.82
N ALA A 139 -3.53 -20.80 18.98
CA ALA A 139 -3.88 -20.21 20.28
C ALA A 139 -5.21 -20.75 20.82
N THR A 140 -5.52 -22.03 20.60
CA THR A 140 -6.64 -22.63 21.32
C THR A 140 -6.36 -22.52 22.82
N ARG A 141 -7.32 -21.96 23.57
CA ARG A 141 -7.19 -21.68 25.02
C ARG A 141 -6.62 -22.86 25.81
N GLU A 142 -6.93 -24.08 25.38
CA GLU A 142 -6.46 -25.31 26.01
C GLU A 142 -4.97 -25.60 25.78
N TYR A 143 -4.43 -25.28 24.60
CA TYR A 143 -2.99 -25.41 24.30
C TYR A 143 -2.17 -24.42 25.14
N LEU A 144 -2.58 -23.14 25.16
CA LEU A 144 -1.98 -22.12 26.02
C LEU A 144 -2.07 -22.50 27.50
N ARG A 145 -3.20 -23.07 27.94
CA ARG A 145 -3.39 -23.52 29.32
C ARG A 145 -2.51 -24.72 29.66
N THR A 146 -2.36 -25.67 28.74
CA THR A 146 -1.52 -26.86 28.93
C THR A 146 -0.04 -26.48 28.98
N GLU A 147 0.41 -25.60 28.09
CA GLU A 147 1.82 -25.21 28.02
C GLU A 147 2.22 -24.25 29.15
N LEU A 148 1.34 -23.30 29.53
CA LEU A 148 1.52 -22.53 30.77
C LEU A 148 1.50 -23.43 32.00
N GLY A 149 0.65 -24.46 32.02
CA GLY A 149 0.59 -25.45 33.10
C GLY A 149 1.89 -26.24 33.23
N ARG A 150 2.44 -26.74 32.11
CA ARG A 150 3.75 -27.41 32.07
C ARG A 150 4.88 -26.50 32.56
N LEU A 151 4.97 -25.29 32.04
CA LEU A 151 5.99 -24.32 32.47
C LEU A 151 5.91 -24.01 33.97
N VAL A 152 4.69 -23.93 34.52
CA VAL A 152 4.48 -23.74 35.97
C VAL A 152 4.89 -24.98 36.76
N GLU A 153 4.62 -26.17 36.24
CA GLU A 153 5.00 -27.43 36.89
C GLU A 153 6.52 -27.64 36.86
N ASP A 154 7.18 -27.39 35.72
CA ASP A 154 8.64 -27.43 35.60
C ASP A 154 9.33 -26.44 36.56
N LEU A 155 8.75 -25.25 36.75
CA LEU A 155 9.22 -24.26 37.73
C LEU A 155 8.96 -24.67 39.18
N LYS A 156 8.01 -25.59 39.45
CA LYS A 156 7.75 -26.16 40.78
C LYS A 156 8.60 -27.40 41.06
N GLU A 157 8.93 -28.19 40.05
CA GLU A 157 9.86 -29.31 40.20
C GLU A 157 11.30 -28.82 40.40
N ALA A 158 11.67 -27.65 39.85
CA ALA A 158 12.98 -27.03 40.07
C ALA A 158 13.36 -26.85 41.58
N PRO A 159 12.48 -26.32 42.46
CA PRO A 159 12.75 -26.28 43.89
C PRO A 159 12.61 -27.63 44.62
N GLU A 160 11.87 -28.60 44.08
CA GLU A 160 11.73 -29.94 44.70
C GLU A 160 12.95 -30.84 44.43
N ALA A 161 13.55 -30.74 43.24
CA ALA A 161 14.80 -31.41 42.90
C ALA A 161 15.99 -30.94 43.76
N GLU A 162 16.01 -29.66 44.18
CA GLU A 162 16.97 -29.15 45.17
C GLU A 162 16.70 -29.68 46.59
N ALA A 163 15.41 -29.88 46.95
CA ALA A 163 15.01 -30.35 48.28
C ALA A 163 15.23 -31.87 48.50
N GLU A 164 15.17 -32.69 47.44
CA GLU A 164 15.43 -34.13 47.53
C GLU A 164 16.93 -34.45 47.66
N LEU A 165 17.82 -33.61 47.10
CA LEU A 165 19.27 -33.75 47.28
C LEU A 165 19.74 -33.50 48.72
N THR A 166 18.89 -32.93 49.59
CA THR A 166 19.23 -32.59 50.98
C THR A 166 18.78 -33.61 52.04
N ARG A 167 18.12 -34.72 51.66
CA ARG A 167 17.65 -35.74 52.63
C ARG A 167 18.69 -36.86 52.86
N PRO A 168 19.12 -37.16 54.10
CA PRO A 168 20.08 -38.23 54.36
C PRO A 168 19.41 -39.63 54.34
N PRO A 169 20.13 -40.71 53.97
CA PRO A 169 19.55 -42.04 53.82
C PRO A 169 19.33 -42.71 55.18
N SER A 170 18.10 -43.14 55.49
CA SER A 170 17.77 -43.91 56.70
C SER A 170 17.91 -45.42 56.48
N GLU A 171 18.73 -46.06 57.30
CA GLU A 171 18.92 -47.52 57.41
C GLU A 171 17.64 -48.25 57.83
N THR A 172 17.31 -49.38 57.19
CA THR A 172 16.67 -50.50 57.91
C THR A 172 17.00 -51.88 57.32
N ARG A 173 17.84 -52.59 58.09
CA ARG A 173 17.94 -54.05 58.34
C ARG A 173 18.04 -55.04 57.17
N ARG A 174 19.29 -55.50 56.97
CA ARG A 174 19.62 -56.89 56.63
C ARG A 174 20.07 -57.62 57.90
N ALA A 175 19.45 -58.75 58.24
CA ALA A 175 20.04 -59.78 59.11
C ALA A 175 19.27 -61.10 58.97
N ASP A 176 19.62 -61.90 57.97
CA ASP A 176 19.57 -63.36 58.12
C ASP A 176 20.57 -64.03 57.17
N ARG A 177 21.62 -64.61 57.76
CA ARG A 177 22.44 -65.75 57.30
C ARG A 177 23.85 -65.67 57.88
N ARG A 178 24.08 -66.44 58.95
CA ARG A 178 25.10 -67.51 59.04
C ARG A 178 25.56 -67.75 60.49
N GLY A 179 25.58 -69.03 60.88
CA GLY A 179 26.68 -69.58 61.68
C GLY A 179 26.26 -70.32 62.95
N GLY A 180 26.38 -71.65 62.94
CA GLY A 180 26.35 -72.48 64.14
C GLY A 180 26.92 -73.88 63.87
N SER A 181 28.04 -74.20 64.51
CA SER A 181 28.98 -75.33 64.35
C SER A 181 28.44 -76.75 64.63
N PRO A 182 29.20 -77.81 64.28
CA PRO A 182 28.94 -79.21 64.66
C PRO A 182 29.74 -79.63 65.92
N ASP A 183 29.23 -80.61 66.68
CA ASP A 183 29.92 -81.83 67.16
C ASP A 183 29.13 -82.53 68.31
N GLY A 184 29.21 -83.86 68.38
CA GLY A 184 28.24 -84.75 69.01
C GLY A 184 28.49 -85.21 70.46
N ARG A 185 27.42 -85.79 71.03
CA ARG A 185 27.36 -86.75 72.15
C ARG A 185 25.91 -87.27 72.21
N ARG A 186 25.62 -88.56 71.95
CA ARG A 186 25.55 -89.68 72.93
C ARG A 186 24.84 -89.25 74.22
N ASP A 187 23.92 -89.99 74.83
CA ASP A 187 23.30 -91.30 74.68
C ASP A 187 22.26 -91.37 75.81
N ASP A 188 21.27 -92.25 75.65
CA ASP A 188 20.50 -92.96 76.67
C ASP A 188 19.70 -92.22 77.78
N GLY A 189 18.48 -92.73 77.99
CA GLY A 189 18.06 -93.04 79.35
C GLY A 189 16.84 -92.33 79.94
N ARG A 190 15.74 -93.09 79.99
CA ARG A 190 14.72 -93.19 81.08
C ARG A 190 13.57 -92.17 81.11
N ARG A 191 12.34 -92.67 80.91
CA ARG A 191 11.27 -92.93 81.93
C ARG A 191 10.65 -91.62 82.47
N ALA A 192 9.35 -91.42 82.63
CA ALA A 192 8.28 -92.34 82.98
C ALA A 192 6.90 -91.67 82.73
N LYS A 193 5.88 -92.51 82.46
CA LYS A 193 4.56 -92.56 83.13
C LYS A 193 3.72 -91.25 83.22
N LEU A 194 2.51 -91.27 82.65
CA LEU A 194 1.23 -91.54 83.35
C LEU A 194 0.89 -90.37 84.30
N THR A 195 -0.16 -89.57 84.06
CA THR A 195 -1.57 -89.85 84.39
C THR A 195 -2.36 -88.63 83.94
N ARG A 196 -3.42 -88.82 83.14
CA ARG A 196 -4.84 -88.70 83.52
C ARG A 196 -5.35 -87.27 83.61
#